data_AF-A0A497FCX3-F1
#
_entry.id   AF-A0A497FCX3-F1
#
_cell.length_a   1.000
_cell.length_b   1.000
_cell.length_c   1.000
_cell.angle_alpha   90.00
_cell.angle_beta   90.00
_cell.angle_gamma   90.00
#
_symmetry.space_group_name_H-M   'P 1'
#
loop_
_entity.id
_entity.type
_entity.pdbx_description
1 polymer ?
#
loop_
_entity_poly.entity_id
_entity_poly.type
_entity_poly.pdbx_seq_one_letter_code
_entity_poly.pdbx_strand_id
1 'polypeptide(L)' 'MYNPCNFSRFLELELLVDTEGTYTWIQHCKPENLGIRPISRRIFRTIEGKVTECEVGVKCLGERATTKQLRELKLF' A
#
# COMPACT_ATOMS: atom_id res chain seq x y z
N MET A 1 3.61 -2.06 -12.52
CA MET A 1 4.50 -1.84 -11.35
C MET A 1 5.92 -2.24 -11.72
N TYR A 2 6.92 -1.43 -11.37
CA TYR A 2 8.34 -1.69 -11.66
C TYR A 2 9.12 -1.96 -10.37
N ASN A 3 10.21 -2.73 -10.44
CA ASN A 3 11.17 -2.78 -9.34
C ASN A 3 12.02 -1.50 -9.33
N PRO A 4 12.02 -0.69 -8.25
CA PRO A 4 12.76 0.57 -8.21
C PRO A 4 14.28 0.40 -8.26
N CYS A 5 14.80 -0.78 -7.94
CA CYS A 5 16.22 -1.12 -8.01
C CYS A 5 16.59 -1.80 -9.35
N ASN A 6 15.61 -2.21 -10.16
CA ASN A 6 15.84 -2.80 -11.48
C ASN A 6 14.62 -2.61 -12.39
N PHE A 7 14.64 -1.55 -13.20
CA PHE A 7 13.53 -1.17 -14.08
C PHE A 7 13.24 -2.17 -15.21
N SER A 8 14.15 -3.10 -15.53
CA SER A 8 13.86 -4.18 -16.50
C SER A 8 12.84 -5.19 -15.96
N ARG A 9 12.66 -5.25 -14.64
CA ARG A 9 11.66 -6.12 -13.99
C ARG A 9 10.40 -5.32 -13.72
N PHE A 10 9.33 -5.71 -14.40
CA PHE A 10 8.02 -5.11 -14.22
C PHE A 10 6.92 -6.15 -14.25
N LEU A 11 5.79 -5.78 -13.67
CA LEU A 11 4.57 -6.56 -13.67
C LEU A 11 3.43 -5.64 -14.08
N GLU A 12 2.73 -6.03 -15.14
CA GLU A 12 1.47 -5.40 -15.51
C GLU A 12 0.38 -5.84 -14.53
N LEU A 13 -0.44 -4.88 -14.08
CA LEU A 13 -1.42 -5.09 -13.04
C LEU A 13 -2.71 -4.41 -13.43
N GLU A 14 -3.80 -5.16 -13.41
CA GLU A 14 -5.15 -4.63 -13.38
C GLU A 14 -5.58 -4.50 -11.92
N LEU A 15 -5.86 -3.27 -11.48
CA LEU A 15 -6.22 -2.95 -10.10
C LEU A 15 -7.47 -2.05 -10.11
N LEU A 16 -8.24 -2.13 -9.03
CA LEU A 16 -9.32 -1.17 -8.77
C LEU A 16 -8.72 0.19 -8.40
N VAL A 17 -9.31 1.26 -8.93
CA VAL A 17 -8.94 2.63 -8.60
C VAL A 17 -9.73 3.06 -7.36
N ASP A 18 -9.01 3.41 -6.30
CA ASP A 18 -9.53 4.08 -5.12
C ASP A 18 -8.86 5.46 -5.02
N THR A 19 -9.65 6.52 -5.20
CA THR A 19 -9.15 7.91 -5.18
C THR A 19 -8.98 8.46 -3.76
N GLU A 20 -9.56 7.81 -2.76
CA GLU A 20 -9.50 8.27 -1.37
C GLU A 20 -8.44 7.53 -0.54
N GLY A 21 -8.01 6.38 -1.05
CA GLY A 21 -6.95 5.54 -0.49
C GLY A 21 -5.59 6.24 -0.40
N THR A 22 -4.95 6.11 0.75
CA THR A 22 -3.56 6.58 0.96
C THR A 22 -2.53 5.55 0.50
N TYR A 23 -2.94 4.29 0.34
CA TYR A 23 -2.10 3.17 -0.06
C TYR A 23 -2.75 2.39 -1.17
N THR A 24 -1.94 1.90 -2.11
CA THR A 24 -2.36 0.88 -3.07
C THR A 24 -2.09 -0.50 -2.49
N TRP A 25 -3.13 -1.29 -2.31
CA TRP A 25 -3.02 -2.66 -1.81
C TRP A 25 -2.68 -3.63 -2.94
N ILE A 26 -1.64 -4.42 -2.76
CA ILE A 26 -1.17 -5.42 -3.72
C ILE A 26 -0.91 -6.71 -2.94
N GLN A 27 -1.31 -7.86 -3.49
CA GLN A 27 -0.99 -9.16 -2.92
C GLN A 27 0.52 -9.35 -2.77
N HIS A 28 0.98 -9.81 -1.60
CA HIS A 28 2.39 -9.91 -1.22
C HIS A 28 3.27 -10.62 -2.26
N CYS A 29 2.77 -11.70 -2.87
CA CYS A 29 3.52 -12.48 -3.85
C CYS A 29 3.93 -11.67 -5.10
N LYS A 30 3.19 -10.62 -5.47
CA LYS A 30 3.46 -9.82 -6.67
C LYS A 30 4.75 -8.98 -6.56
N PRO A 31 4.92 -8.11 -5.55
CA PRO A 31 6.19 -7.40 -5.33
C PRO A 31 7.34 -8.34 -4.99
N GLU A 32 7.08 -9.43 -4.25
CA GLU A 32 8.10 -10.44 -3.93
C GLU A 32 8.66 -11.12 -5.19
N ASN A 33 7.80 -11.50 -6.15
CA ASN A 33 8.21 -12.03 -7.45
C ASN A 33 8.99 -11.03 -8.30
N LEU A 34 8.83 -9.73 -8.04
CA LEU A 34 9.65 -8.67 -8.63
C LEU A 34 10.96 -8.43 -7.85
N GLY A 35 11.20 -9.12 -6.74
CA GLY A 35 12.36 -8.94 -5.87
C GLY A 35 12.29 -7.66 -5.03
N ILE A 36 11.09 -7.10 -4.83
CA ILE A 36 10.86 -5.93 -3.99
C ILE A 36 10.63 -6.43 -2.57
N ARG A 37 11.41 -5.90 -1.62
CA ARG A 37 11.27 -6.20 -0.19
C ARG A 37 10.53 -5.09 0.54
N PRO A 38 9.79 -5.41 1.61
CA PRO A 38 9.18 -4.39 2.46
C PRO A 38 10.24 -3.49 3.11
N ILE A 39 9.93 -2.21 3.24
CA ILE A 39 10.82 -1.20 3.84
C ILE A 39 10.36 -0.76 5.25
N SER A 40 9.11 -1.06 5.62
CA SER A 40 8.56 -0.76 6.94
C SER A 40 7.32 -1.60 7.21
N ARG A 41 6.82 -1.55 8.46
CA ARG A 41 5.52 -2.10 8.85
C ARG A 41 4.63 -0.99 9.38
N ARG A 42 3.32 -1.12 9.17
CA ARG A 42 2.34 -0.14 9.62
C ARG A 42 1.09 -0.83 10.13
N ILE A 43 0.55 -0.29 11.23
CA ILE A 43 -0.67 -0.77 11.84
C ILE A 43 -1.86 -0.05 11.19
N PHE A 44 -2.86 -0.83 10.77
CA PHE A 44 -4.09 -0.36 10.18
C PHE A 44 -5.28 -0.86 10.99
N ARG A 45 -6.33 -0.04 11.05
CA ARG A 45 -7.65 -0.45 11.54
C ARG A 45 -8.54 -0.67 10.32
N THR A 46 -9.11 -1.86 10.19
CA THR A 46 -10.05 -2.18 9.11
C THR A 46 -11.41 -1.53 9.36
N ILE A 47 -12.28 -1.54 8.35
CA ILE A 47 -13.67 -1.06 8.47
C ILE A 47 -14.47 -1.81 9.55
N GLU A 48 -14.10 -3.06 9.84
CA GLU A 48 -14.67 -3.88 10.91
C GLU A 48 -14.09 -3.54 12.30
N GLY A 49 -13.20 -2.55 12.39
CA GLY A 49 -12.52 -2.17 13.63
C GLY A 49 -11.35 -3.06 14.01
N LYS A 50 -11.05 -4.13 13.25
CA LYS A 50 -9.92 -5.02 13.51
C LYS A 50 -8.60 -4.30 13.27
N VAL A 51 -7.65 -4.48 14.18
CA VAL A 51 -6.29 -3.96 14.03
C VAL A 51 -5.40 -5.02 13.37
N THR A 52 -4.69 -4.65 12.30
CA THR A 52 -3.74 -5.52 11.59
C THR A 52 -2.43 -4.79 11.34
N GLU A 53 -1.32 -5.53 11.37
CA GLU A 53 -0.03 -5.04 10.88
C GLU A 53 0.12 -5.42 9.40
N CYS A 54 0.60 -4.47 8.58
CA CYS A 54 0.88 -4.70 7.17
C CYS A 54 2.27 -4.19 6.80
N GLU A 55 2.95 -4.94 5.95
CA GLU A 55 4.24 -4.54 5.40
C GLU A 55 4.06 -3.54 4.26
N VAL A 56 4.94 -2.54 4.19
CA VAL A 56 4.89 -1.45 3.21
C VAL A 56 6.17 -1.50 2.39
N GLY A 57 6.05 -1.68 1.08
CA GLY A 57 7.20 -1.96 0.19
C GLY A 57 7.66 -0.84 -0.73
N VAL A 58 6.74 -0.05 -1.30
CA VAL A 58 7.11 1.03 -2.24
C VAL A 58 6.40 2.31 -1.81
N LYS A 59 7.19 3.38 -1.68
CA LYS A 59 6.72 4.72 -1.35
C LYS A 59 7.03 5.63 -2.53
N CYS A 60 6.03 6.26 -3.12
CA CYS A 60 6.25 7.29 -4.14
C CYS A 60 7.10 8.43 -3.53
N LEU A 61 8.10 8.90 -4.28
CA LEU A 61 9.19 9.75 -3.81
C LEU A 61 8.71 10.96 -2.97
N GLY A 62 9.38 11.17 -1.83
CA GLY A 62 9.38 12.44 -1.08
C GLY A 62 8.25 12.63 -0.07
N GLU A 63 7.05 12.13 -0.33
CA GLU A 63 5.89 12.49 0.50
C GLU A 63 5.61 11.45 1.59
N ARG A 64 5.66 11.85 2.86
CA ARG A 64 5.07 11.02 3.93
C ARG A 64 3.57 10.93 3.63
N ALA A 65 3.08 9.70 3.42
CA ALA A 65 1.65 9.40 3.55
C ALA A 65 1.19 9.89 4.93
N THR A 66 0.61 11.09 4.95
CA THR A 66 0.13 11.75 6.15
C THR A 66 -1.00 10.90 6.71
N THR A 67 -0.98 10.70 8.02
CA THR A 67 -2.03 9.95 8.71
C THR A 67 -3.33 10.75 8.57
N LYS A 68 -4.27 10.31 7.74
CA LYS A 68 -5.65 10.81 7.82
C LYS A 68 -6.21 10.35 9.17
N GLN A 69 -6.48 11.28 10.08
CA GLN A 69 -7.23 10.98 11.30
C GLN A 69 -8.65 10.60 10.87
N LEU A 70 -9.03 9.35 11.04
CA LEU A 70 -10.43 8.91 10.92
C LEU A 70 -11.21 9.50 12.10
N ARG A 71 -11.59 10.78 12.00
CA ARG A 71 -12.64 11.36 12.86
C ARG A 71 -13.97 10.99 12.21
N GLU A 72 -14.68 10.07 12.86
CA GLU A 72 -16.08 9.71 12.66
C GLU A 72 -16.66 10.02 11.27
N LEU A 73 -16.43 9.11 10.31
CA LEU A 73 -17.37 8.97 9.20
C LEU A 73 -18.58 8.20 9.73
N LYS A 74 -19.50 8.91 10.39
CA LYS A 74 -20.92 8.52 10.40
C LYS A 74 -21.46 8.90 9.02
N LEU A 75 -21.54 7.95 8.10
CA LEU A 75 -22.28 8.12 6.86
C LEU A 75 -23.13 6.87 6.63
N PHE A 76 -24.44 7.12 6.75
CA PHE A 76 -25.64 6.45 6.21
C PHE A 76 -25.61 4.96 5.92
#